data_AF-A0A7I8WAW9-F1
#
_entry.id   AF-A0A7I8WAW9-F1
#
_cell.length_a   1.000
_cell.length_b   1.000
_cell.length_c   1.000
_cell.angle_alpha   90.00
_cell.angle_beta   90.00
_cell.angle_gamma   90.00
#
_symmetry.space_group_name_H-M   'P 1'
#
loop_
_entity.id
_entity.type
_entity.pdbx_description
1 polymer ?
#
loop_
_entity_poly.entity_id
_entity_poly.type
_entity_poly.pdbx_seq_one_letter_code
_entity_poly.pdbx_strand_id
1 'polypeptide(L)'
;MFGQFWQVSELIEGLRKSCLTNPSPTTNDNLDQLIYNDMLQGVCKLFQECMETGKFGYCPAGSMFLLRNQDRILWISIEEEGFCYKHISVKGLELQETSCHTVEAAFLDDKFERYFDRFSFYNRYFPTKCTFKPISRNKIETYSDVKNRLTGVIDSKEFIEIFKSNLPKVLTWKLIREIYSSYSFESSLSHIQYEHKYSIDKDWLNCIKNKENDWIFNENNLLKFAYLSKNIILKEGDFFNAQHIYKLYKGIVQESLNEPLKHAIKVSVRYCLRASLNHFLICPETNEELQDSLIDMNENWFIGLENDKELIEMIEKRIENIFLLQYTEETKTFCSRNLTRREDEEFFIAALEEESVKSQWANLSLELFYMTNDDDERYSIQAEPSILRNLTVQAANPPLGYPLFISQMQNIYSI
;
A
#
# COMPACT_ATOMS: atom_id res chain seq x y z
N MET A 1 19.09 28.85 37.61
CA MET A 1 19.98 28.07 36.74
C MET A 1 19.94 26.55 36.98
N PHE A 2 19.39 26.05 38.10
CA PHE A 2 19.23 24.59 38.36
C PHE A 2 17.84 24.00 38.02
N GLY A 3 16.82 24.84 37.79
CA GLY A 3 15.46 24.39 37.49
C GLY A 3 15.22 23.91 36.04
N GLN A 4 16.06 24.34 35.08
CA GLN A 4 15.94 23.94 33.68
C GLN A 4 16.51 22.53 33.39
N PHE A 5 17.42 22.02 34.22
CA PHE A 5 17.99 20.67 34.06
C PHE A 5 16.97 19.56 34.35
N TRP A 6 16.03 19.78 35.27
CA TRP A 6 14.99 18.81 35.63
C TRP A 6 13.91 18.65 34.54
N GLN A 7 13.59 19.74 33.83
CA GLN A 7 12.68 19.67 32.68
C GLN A 7 13.28 18.91 31.51
N VAL A 8 14.59 19.02 31.27
CA VAL A 8 15.27 18.26 30.20
C VAL A 8 15.32 16.77 30.53
N SER A 9 15.51 16.37 31.79
CA SER A 9 15.47 14.94 32.16
C SER A 9 14.07 14.32 32.03
N GLU A 10 13.02 15.03 32.45
CA GLU A 10 11.64 14.56 32.28
C GLU A 10 11.22 14.54 30.81
N LEU A 11 11.68 15.50 30.00
CA LEU A 11 11.50 15.50 28.56
C LEU A 11 12.22 14.30 27.94
N ILE A 12 13.50 14.07 28.24
CA ILE A 12 14.27 12.90 27.73
C ILE A 12 13.62 11.57 28.15
N GLU A 13 13.06 11.49 29.36
CA GLU A 13 12.41 10.28 29.85
C GLU A 13 11.00 10.08 29.24
N GLY A 14 10.27 11.16 28.99
CA GLY A 14 9.04 11.17 28.18
C GLY A 14 9.30 10.78 26.73
N LEU A 15 10.43 11.24 26.17
CA LEU A 15 10.85 10.92 24.80
C LEU A 15 11.33 9.48 24.69
N ARG A 16 12.09 8.95 25.67
CA ARG A 16 12.42 7.52 25.76
C ARG A 16 11.18 6.64 25.80
N LYS A 17 10.15 7.04 26.55
CA LYS A 17 8.86 6.34 26.56
C LYS A 17 8.15 6.43 25.20
N SER A 18 8.15 7.60 24.56
CA SER A 18 7.58 7.79 23.21
C SER A 18 8.35 7.07 22.09
N CYS A 19 9.67 6.87 22.25
CA CYS A 19 10.48 6.09 21.30
C CYS A 19 10.26 4.58 21.45
N LEU A 20 9.77 4.14 22.61
CA LEU A 20 9.42 2.74 22.88
C LEU A 20 7.96 2.43 22.57
N THR A 21 7.11 3.46 22.43
CA THR A 21 5.71 3.31 22.02
C THR A 21 5.58 3.86 20.61
N ASN A 22 5.43 2.96 19.62
CA ASN A 22 5.06 3.36 18.26
C ASN A 22 3.96 4.45 18.32
N PRO A 23 4.12 5.60 17.62
CA PRO A 23 3.05 6.57 17.55
C PRO A 23 1.79 5.83 17.10
N SER A 24 0.67 6.09 17.80
CA SER A 24 -0.61 5.46 17.49
C SER A 24 -0.90 5.68 16.01
N PRO A 25 -0.91 4.62 15.18
CA PRO A 25 -0.92 4.76 13.74
C PRO A 25 -2.26 5.37 13.33
N THR A 26 -2.21 6.43 12.54
CA THR A 26 -3.37 6.76 11.70
C THR A 26 -3.54 5.60 10.71
N THR A 27 -4.75 5.37 10.22
CA THR A 27 -5.06 4.14 9.45
C THR A 27 -4.21 3.96 8.19
N ASN A 28 -3.64 5.05 7.64
CA ASN A 28 -2.75 4.99 6.47
C ASN A 28 -1.32 4.56 6.82
N ASP A 29 -0.84 4.89 8.03
CA ASP A 29 0.55 4.64 8.44
C ASP A 29 0.86 3.15 8.51
N ASN A 30 -0.16 2.33 8.83
CA ASN A 30 0.00 0.90 9.01
C ASN A 30 0.35 0.18 7.69
N LEU A 31 -0.32 0.51 6.58
CA LEU A 31 -0.06 -0.15 5.30
C LEU A 31 1.31 0.21 4.74
N ASP A 32 1.68 1.48 4.81
CA ASP A 32 2.96 1.95 4.31
C ASP A 32 4.13 1.35 5.11
N GLN A 33 3.99 1.23 6.43
CA GLN A 33 4.93 0.49 7.28
C GLN A 33 5.05 -0.98 6.88
N LEU A 34 3.94 -1.66 6.60
CA LEU A 34 3.95 -3.05 6.15
C LEU A 34 4.71 -3.22 4.83
N ILE A 35 4.54 -2.29 3.88
CA ILE A 35 5.26 -2.36 2.61
C ILE A 35 6.75 -2.07 2.81
N TYR A 36 7.13 -1.10 3.67
CA TYR A 36 8.53 -0.90 4.04
C TYR A 36 9.16 -2.12 4.70
N ASN A 37 8.40 -2.81 5.56
CA ASN A 37 8.86 -4.05 6.18
C ASN A 37 9.06 -5.18 5.15
N ASP A 38 8.14 -5.32 4.18
CA ASP A 38 8.27 -6.29 3.08
C ASP A 38 9.52 -6.03 2.22
N MET A 39 9.88 -4.77 1.98
CA MET A 39 11.08 -4.37 1.23
C MET A 39 12.40 -4.77 1.91
N LEU A 40 12.41 -4.99 3.22
CA LEU A 40 13.65 -5.20 3.98
C LEU A 40 14.52 -6.32 3.44
N GLN A 41 13.93 -7.46 3.09
CA GLN A 41 14.71 -8.59 2.59
C GLN A 41 15.40 -8.23 1.26
N GLY A 42 14.69 -7.56 0.36
CA GLY A 42 15.23 -7.13 -0.92
C GLY A 42 16.31 -6.06 -0.76
N VAL A 43 16.12 -5.11 0.16
CA VAL A 43 17.10 -4.09 0.52
C VAL A 43 18.38 -4.73 1.09
N CYS A 44 18.27 -5.66 2.03
CA CYS A 44 19.43 -6.35 2.61
C CYS A 44 20.22 -7.12 1.55
N LYS A 45 19.53 -7.85 0.66
CA LYS A 45 20.16 -8.57 -0.45
C LYS A 45 20.89 -7.61 -1.40
N LEU A 46 20.26 -6.50 -1.77
CA LEU A 46 20.86 -5.47 -2.60
C LEU A 46 22.10 -4.85 -1.94
N PHE A 47 22.06 -4.57 -0.63
CA PHE A 47 23.21 -4.03 0.10
C PHE A 47 24.35 -5.04 0.13
N GLN A 48 24.05 -6.31 0.39
CA GLN A 48 25.04 -7.39 0.34
C GLN A 48 25.70 -7.46 -1.04
N GLU A 49 24.93 -7.50 -2.12
CA GLU A 49 25.45 -7.51 -3.49
C GLU A 49 26.31 -6.27 -3.80
N CYS A 50 25.89 -5.09 -3.35
CA CYS A 50 26.64 -3.85 -3.57
C CYS A 50 27.96 -3.80 -2.77
N MET A 51 28.00 -4.40 -1.58
CA MET A 51 29.22 -4.57 -0.80
C MET A 51 30.17 -5.58 -1.42
N GLU A 52 29.67 -6.76 -1.80
CA GLU A 52 30.46 -7.83 -2.44
C GLU A 52 31.05 -7.39 -3.78
N THR A 53 30.30 -6.59 -4.56
CA THR A 53 30.79 -6.03 -5.83
C THR A 53 31.64 -4.78 -5.66
N GLY A 54 31.82 -4.28 -4.43
CA GLY A 54 32.60 -3.07 -4.14
C GLY A 54 31.99 -1.77 -4.66
N LYS A 55 30.70 -1.75 -5.03
CA LYS A 55 30.00 -0.56 -5.55
C LYS A 55 29.95 0.58 -4.53
N PHE A 56 29.85 0.27 -3.25
CA PHE A 56 29.84 1.26 -2.17
C PHE A 56 31.24 1.80 -1.83
N GLY A 57 32.32 1.13 -2.28
CA GLY A 57 33.66 1.45 -1.83
C GLY A 57 33.82 1.26 -0.31
N TYR A 58 34.60 2.14 0.33
CA TYR A 58 34.77 2.13 1.78
C TYR A 58 33.54 2.73 2.48
N CYS A 59 32.88 1.96 3.34
CA CYS A 59 31.63 2.33 3.99
C CYS A 59 31.66 1.99 5.50
N PRO A 60 32.37 2.76 6.34
CA PRO A 60 32.50 2.45 7.75
C PRO A 60 31.17 2.56 8.53
N ALA A 61 31.20 2.16 9.80
CA ALA A 61 30.11 2.50 10.72
C ALA A 61 29.90 4.02 10.76
N GLY A 62 28.63 4.44 10.63
CA GLY A 62 28.22 5.83 10.46
C GLY A 62 27.83 6.21 9.02
N SER A 63 28.22 5.41 8.02
CA SER A 63 27.86 5.68 6.63
C SER A 63 26.36 5.59 6.37
N MET A 64 25.88 6.54 5.58
CA MET A 64 24.47 6.73 5.30
C MET A 64 24.19 6.68 3.80
N PHE A 65 23.06 6.07 3.46
CA PHE A 65 22.60 5.86 2.10
C PHE A 65 21.12 6.23 1.98
N LEU A 66 20.76 6.68 0.78
CA LEU A 66 19.39 6.98 0.41
C LEU A 66 18.98 6.10 -0.76
N LEU A 67 17.86 5.40 -0.62
CA LEU A 67 17.22 4.60 -1.65
C LEU A 67 15.94 5.28 -2.09
N ARG A 68 15.77 5.43 -3.40
CA ARG A 68 14.67 6.18 -4.02
C ARG A 68 14.02 5.35 -5.12
N ASN A 69 12.71 5.17 -5.04
CA ASN A 69 11.80 4.65 -6.07
C ASN A 69 10.50 5.45 -5.91
N GLN A 70 9.89 5.99 -6.98
CA GLN A 70 8.58 6.72 -7.00
C GLN A 70 7.92 6.92 -5.63
N ASP A 71 7.62 8.09 -5.10
CA ASP A 71 7.07 8.28 -3.73
C ASP A 71 7.83 7.65 -2.52
N ARG A 72 8.52 6.49 -2.63
CA ARG A 72 9.20 5.75 -1.56
C ARG A 72 10.63 6.26 -1.39
N ILE A 73 11.01 6.50 -0.15
CA ILE A 73 12.36 6.88 0.23
C ILE A 73 12.76 6.06 1.44
N LEU A 74 13.85 5.29 1.30
CA LEU A 74 14.48 4.60 2.42
C LEU A 74 15.78 5.30 2.79
N TRP A 75 15.94 5.55 4.09
CA TRP A 75 17.17 6.02 4.69
C TRP A 75 17.86 4.87 5.38
N ILE A 76 19.12 4.61 5.04
CA ILE A 76 19.86 3.46 5.54
C ILE A 76 21.15 3.94 6.19
N SER A 77 21.41 3.49 7.41
CA SER A 77 22.64 3.78 8.13
C SER A 77 23.35 2.48 8.52
N ILE A 78 24.68 2.47 8.36
CA ILE A 78 25.53 1.42 8.91
C ILE A 78 25.77 1.76 10.37
N GLU A 79 25.21 0.97 11.27
CA GLU A 79 25.28 1.21 12.71
C GLU A 79 26.50 0.54 13.34
N GLU A 80 26.87 -0.63 12.81
CA GLU A 80 28.02 -1.41 13.28
C GLU A 80 28.75 -2.06 12.11
N GLU A 81 30.08 -2.12 12.22
CA GLU A 81 30.96 -2.83 11.29
C GLU A 81 31.82 -3.83 12.07
N GLY A 82 31.71 -5.10 11.69
CA GLY A 82 32.61 -6.18 12.08
C GLY A 82 33.46 -6.65 10.91
N PHE A 83 34.30 -7.66 11.15
CA PHE A 83 35.23 -8.17 10.12
C PHE A 83 34.53 -8.83 8.91
N CYS A 84 33.39 -9.51 9.13
CA CYS A 84 32.62 -10.20 8.09
C CYS A 84 31.13 -9.84 8.09
N TYR A 85 30.74 -8.81 8.85
CA TYR A 85 29.35 -8.40 8.95
C TYR A 85 29.20 -6.90 9.13
N LYS A 86 28.06 -6.38 8.71
CA LYS A 86 27.60 -5.04 9.03
C LYS A 86 26.17 -5.11 9.55
N HIS A 87 25.88 -4.30 10.56
CA HIS A 87 24.51 -4.08 11.00
C HIS A 87 24.00 -2.79 10.38
N ILE A 88 22.87 -2.87 9.69
CA ILE A 88 22.20 -1.70 9.12
C ILE A 88 20.88 -1.42 9.81
N SER A 89 20.56 -0.15 9.94
CA SER A 89 19.21 0.33 10.26
C SER A 89 18.58 0.87 8.98
N VAL A 90 17.34 0.44 8.70
CA VAL A 90 16.56 0.90 7.56
C VAL A 90 15.38 1.69 8.08
N LYS A 91 15.20 2.90 7.56
CA LYS A 91 14.04 3.75 7.87
C LYS A 91 13.27 4.04 6.60
N GLY A 92 11.95 3.90 6.65
CA GLY A 92 11.06 4.37 5.61
C GLY A 92 10.59 5.78 5.94
N LEU A 93 10.68 6.70 4.99
CA LEU A 93 10.17 8.06 5.12
C LEU A 93 8.72 8.13 4.61
N GLU A 94 7.96 9.15 5.02
CA GLU A 94 6.53 9.24 4.65
C GLU A 94 6.33 9.39 3.14
N LEU A 95 5.23 8.78 2.69
CA LEU A 95 4.73 8.78 1.31
C LEU A 95 3.72 9.91 1.06
N GLN A 96 3.38 10.71 2.06
CA GLN A 96 2.49 11.86 1.95
C GLN A 96 3.31 13.13 1.84
N GLU A 97 3.51 13.57 0.60
CA GLU A 97 4.36 14.72 0.33
C GLU A 97 3.70 16.01 0.83
N THR A 98 4.25 16.61 1.89
CA THR A 98 4.09 18.05 2.02
C THR A 98 4.84 18.72 0.86
N SER A 99 4.38 19.88 0.39
CA SER A 99 4.91 20.55 -0.81
C SER A 99 6.45 20.72 -0.80
N CYS A 100 7.09 20.77 0.37
CA CYS A 100 8.53 20.88 0.51
C CYS A 100 9.29 19.55 0.32
N HIS A 101 8.69 18.39 0.65
CA HIS A 101 9.28 17.08 0.38
C HIS A 101 9.23 16.75 -1.12
N THR A 102 8.15 17.13 -1.82
CA THR A 102 8.05 16.99 -3.28
C THR A 102 9.19 17.69 -4.00
N VAL A 103 9.59 18.88 -3.51
CA VAL A 103 10.69 19.66 -4.13
C VAL A 103 12.04 18.95 -3.98
N GLU A 104 12.33 18.39 -2.79
CA GLU A 104 13.57 17.63 -2.56
C GLU A 104 13.58 16.30 -3.32
N ALA A 105 12.44 15.59 -3.37
CA ALA A 105 12.29 14.37 -4.15
C ALA A 105 12.47 14.62 -5.66
N ALA A 106 11.83 15.65 -6.21
CA ALA A 106 12.01 16.04 -7.62
C ALA A 106 13.46 16.45 -7.92
N PHE A 107 14.15 17.08 -6.96
CA PHE A 107 15.58 17.38 -7.09
C PHE A 107 16.44 16.12 -7.10
N LEU A 108 16.16 15.13 -6.25
CA LEU A 108 16.81 13.81 -6.29
C LEU A 108 16.61 13.15 -7.66
N ASP A 109 15.38 13.13 -8.17
CA ASP A 109 15.01 12.48 -9.42
C ASP A 109 15.75 13.13 -10.62
N ASP A 110 15.81 14.47 -10.70
CA ASP A 110 16.61 15.20 -11.72
C ASP A 110 18.10 14.85 -11.65
N LYS A 111 18.66 14.66 -10.45
CA LYS A 111 20.08 14.29 -10.28
C LYS A 111 20.34 12.85 -10.68
N PHE A 112 19.45 11.92 -10.35
CA PHE A 112 19.56 10.54 -10.77
C PHE A 112 19.47 10.40 -12.29
N GLU A 113 18.49 11.04 -12.95
CA GLU A 113 18.35 11.03 -14.41
C GLU A 113 19.62 11.60 -15.09
N ARG A 114 20.14 12.73 -14.59
CA ARG A 114 21.38 13.34 -15.13
C ARG A 114 22.62 12.48 -14.96
N TYR A 115 22.68 11.65 -13.91
CA TYR A 115 23.81 10.78 -13.63
C TYR A 115 23.74 9.46 -14.41
N PHE A 116 22.56 8.83 -14.48
CA PHE A 116 22.39 7.50 -15.06
C PHE A 116 22.03 7.51 -16.56
N ASP A 117 21.30 8.51 -17.07
CA ASP A 117 20.75 8.47 -18.43
C ASP A 117 21.43 9.42 -19.42
N ARG A 118 22.02 10.53 -18.95
CA ARG A 118 22.73 11.46 -19.85
C ARG A 118 24.16 10.99 -20.10
N PHE A 119 24.46 10.58 -21.33
CA PHE A 119 25.78 10.19 -21.89
C PHE A 119 26.87 11.29 -21.87
N SER A 120 26.85 12.22 -20.92
CA SER A 120 27.87 13.26 -20.79
C SER A 120 29.07 12.73 -20.00
N PHE A 121 30.17 12.44 -20.70
CA PHE A 121 31.48 12.20 -20.11
C PHE A 121 31.94 13.32 -19.15
N TYR A 122 31.37 14.53 -19.27
CA TYR A 122 31.69 15.69 -18.44
C TYR A 122 30.92 15.75 -17.11
N ASN A 123 29.85 14.95 -16.93
CA ASN A 123 29.09 14.92 -15.67
C ASN A 123 29.77 14.13 -14.54
N ARG A 124 30.80 13.34 -14.86
CA ARG A 124 31.49 12.51 -13.85
C ARG A 124 32.37 13.33 -12.88
N TYR A 125 32.61 14.61 -13.20
CA TYR A 125 33.31 15.59 -12.37
C TYR A 125 32.36 16.63 -11.78
N PHE A 126 31.12 16.27 -11.43
CA PHE A 126 30.29 17.16 -10.61
C PHE A 126 31.00 17.38 -9.26
N PRO A 127 31.43 18.61 -8.91
CA PRO A 127 31.62 18.92 -7.51
C PRO A 127 30.20 19.00 -6.95
N THR A 128 29.71 17.92 -6.35
CA THR A 128 28.39 17.92 -5.75
C THR A 128 28.43 18.91 -4.59
N LYS A 129 27.95 20.14 -4.82
CA LYS A 129 27.45 21.05 -3.78
C LYS A 129 26.18 20.47 -3.11
N CYS A 130 26.04 19.16 -3.09
CA CYS A 130 24.85 18.45 -2.66
C CYS A 130 25.25 17.48 -1.56
N THR A 131 24.35 17.24 -0.61
CA THR A 131 24.55 16.34 0.52
C THR A 131 24.53 14.86 0.11
N PHE A 132 24.49 14.54 -1.18
CA PHE A 132 24.46 13.17 -1.69
C PHE A 132 25.23 12.99 -3.00
N LYS A 133 25.61 11.74 -3.25
CA LYS A 133 26.28 11.27 -4.46
C LYS A 133 25.58 10.00 -4.98
N PRO A 134 25.03 10.01 -6.20
CA PRO A 134 24.49 8.80 -6.84
C PRO A 134 25.55 7.68 -6.96
N ILE A 135 25.15 6.45 -6.66
CA ILE A 135 26.02 5.26 -6.70
C ILE A 135 25.59 4.30 -7.81
N SER A 136 24.38 3.74 -7.69
CA SER A 136 23.89 2.71 -8.60
C SER A 136 22.37 2.72 -8.71
N ARG A 137 21.86 2.00 -9.72
CA ARG A 137 20.46 1.62 -9.86
C ARG A 137 20.35 0.11 -9.75
N ASN A 138 19.42 -0.37 -8.95
CA ASN A 138 19.26 -1.79 -8.63
C ASN A 138 17.79 -2.14 -8.57
N LYS A 139 17.47 -3.40 -8.84
CA LYS A 139 16.10 -3.92 -8.80
C LYS A 139 15.83 -4.55 -7.43
N ILE A 140 14.67 -4.26 -6.86
CA ILE A 140 14.20 -4.83 -5.59
C ILE A 140 12.83 -5.46 -5.84
N GLU A 141 12.64 -6.67 -5.34
CA GLU A 141 11.32 -7.30 -5.31
C GLU A 141 10.45 -6.61 -4.26
N THR A 142 9.35 -5.98 -4.70
CA THR A 142 8.39 -5.32 -3.80
C THR A 142 7.06 -5.06 -4.53
N TYR A 143 6.11 -4.43 -3.84
CA TYR A 143 4.86 -3.98 -4.43
C TYR A 143 5.04 -2.63 -5.12
N SER A 144 4.75 -2.59 -6.42
CA SER A 144 4.39 -1.35 -7.10
C SER A 144 3.10 -0.79 -6.48
N ASP A 145 2.97 0.53 -6.37
CA ASP A 145 1.83 1.17 -5.70
C ASP A 145 1.20 2.23 -6.59
N VAL A 146 -0.04 1.97 -7.03
CA VAL A 146 -0.79 2.88 -7.90
C VAL A 146 -2.04 3.37 -7.19
N LYS A 147 -2.06 4.66 -6.89
CA LYS A 147 -3.19 5.35 -6.25
C LYS A 147 -4.06 6.02 -7.32
N ASN A 148 -5.36 5.79 -7.30
CA ASN A 148 -6.32 6.38 -8.23
C ASN A 148 -7.47 7.06 -7.49
N ARG A 149 -7.86 8.24 -7.95
CA ARG A 149 -9.08 8.90 -7.46
C ARG A 149 -10.30 8.33 -8.20
N LEU A 150 -11.22 7.73 -7.47
CA LEU A 150 -12.43 7.11 -8.01
C LEU A 150 -13.70 7.96 -7.84
N THR A 151 -13.57 9.12 -7.20
CA THR A 151 -14.67 10.09 -7.07
C THR A 151 -15.10 10.57 -8.45
N GLY A 152 -16.40 10.54 -8.73
CA GLY A 152 -16.93 10.83 -10.07
C GLY A 152 -16.93 9.63 -11.04
N VAL A 153 -16.10 8.61 -10.80
CA VAL A 153 -16.17 7.33 -11.54
C VAL A 153 -17.26 6.46 -10.93
N ILE A 154 -17.14 6.12 -9.63
CA ILE A 154 -18.12 5.28 -8.91
C ILE A 154 -19.48 5.98 -8.79
N ASP A 155 -19.48 7.32 -8.79
CA ASP A 155 -20.69 8.15 -8.74
C ASP A 155 -21.39 8.27 -10.11
N SER A 156 -20.73 7.89 -11.20
CA SER A 156 -21.30 8.03 -12.54
C SER A 156 -22.49 7.08 -12.74
N LYS A 157 -23.49 7.54 -13.50
CA LYS A 157 -24.67 6.72 -13.82
C LYS A 157 -24.29 5.45 -14.59
N GLU A 158 -23.35 5.59 -15.54
CA GLU A 158 -22.85 4.50 -16.35
C GLU A 158 -22.17 3.42 -15.51
N PHE A 159 -21.26 3.80 -14.60
CA PHE A 159 -20.65 2.84 -13.67
C PHE A 159 -21.69 2.12 -12.81
N ILE A 160 -22.66 2.86 -12.27
CA ILE A 160 -23.71 2.31 -11.43
C ILE A 160 -24.57 1.31 -12.23
N GLU A 161 -24.86 1.57 -13.50
CA GLU A 161 -25.59 0.64 -14.37
C GLU A 161 -24.81 -0.65 -14.63
N ILE A 162 -23.51 -0.54 -14.94
CA ILE A 162 -22.60 -1.69 -15.10
C ILE A 162 -22.52 -2.51 -13.80
N PHE A 163 -22.36 -1.83 -12.66
CA PHE A 163 -22.29 -2.50 -11.36
C PHE A 163 -23.60 -3.24 -11.06
N LYS A 164 -24.75 -2.62 -11.32
CA LYS A 164 -26.07 -3.26 -11.13
C LYS A 164 -26.27 -4.47 -12.05
N SER A 165 -25.78 -4.43 -13.30
CA SER A 165 -25.91 -5.58 -14.21
C SER A 165 -25.01 -6.73 -13.82
N ASN A 166 -23.83 -6.45 -13.27
CA ASN A 166 -22.82 -7.45 -12.93
C ASN A 166 -23.03 -8.06 -11.53
N LEU A 167 -23.53 -7.31 -10.55
CA LEU A 167 -23.64 -7.77 -9.17
C LEU A 167 -24.42 -9.09 -9.02
N PRO A 168 -25.60 -9.31 -9.66
CA PRO A 168 -26.29 -10.59 -9.60
C PRO A 168 -25.48 -11.75 -10.17
N LYS A 169 -24.69 -11.50 -11.23
CA LYS A 169 -23.84 -12.51 -11.89
C LYS A 169 -22.72 -12.95 -10.96
N VAL A 170 -21.99 -11.97 -10.41
CA VAL A 170 -20.87 -12.20 -9.49
C VAL A 170 -21.34 -12.88 -8.20
N LEU A 171 -22.46 -12.43 -7.63
CA LEU A 171 -23.03 -13.03 -6.43
C LEU A 171 -23.47 -14.47 -6.66
N THR A 172 -24.09 -14.76 -7.81
CA THR A 172 -24.45 -16.13 -8.19
C THR A 172 -23.20 -17.03 -8.22
N TRP A 173 -22.14 -16.57 -8.87
CA TRP A 173 -20.89 -17.30 -8.99
C TRP A 173 -20.23 -17.56 -7.63
N LYS A 174 -20.17 -16.55 -6.76
CA LYS A 174 -19.56 -16.71 -5.42
C LYS A 174 -20.38 -17.65 -4.53
N LEU A 175 -21.71 -17.53 -4.55
CA LEU A 175 -22.59 -18.37 -3.73
C LEU A 175 -22.47 -19.84 -4.09
N ILE A 176 -22.41 -20.18 -5.38
CA ILE A 176 -22.25 -21.58 -5.80
C ILE A 176 -20.97 -22.19 -5.20
N ARG A 177 -19.88 -21.43 -5.21
CA ARG A 177 -18.57 -21.88 -4.70
C ARG A 177 -18.51 -21.95 -3.17
N GLU A 178 -19.05 -20.95 -2.47
CA GLU A 178 -19.05 -20.95 -1.00
C GLU A 178 -19.94 -22.07 -0.43
N ILE A 179 -21.10 -22.30 -1.04
CA ILE A 179 -22.05 -23.32 -0.58
C ILE A 179 -21.51 -24.71 -0.77
N TYR A 180 -20.72 -24.93 -1.83
CA TYR A 180 -20.06 -26.20 -2.01
C TYR A 180 -18.94 -26.42 -0.98
N SER A 181 -18.14 -25.40 -0.70
CA SER A 181 -17.08 -25.49 0.32
C SER A 181 -17.62 -25.75 1.73
N SER A 182 -18.87 -25.36 1.98
CA SER A 182 -19.54 -25.43 3.27
C SER A 182 -20.83 -26.27 3.16
N TYR A 183 -20.74 -27.58 3.36
CA TYR A 183 -21.91 -28.51 3.47
C TYR A 183 -23.00 -28.03 4.47
N SER A 184 -22.73 -27.02 5.30
CA SER A 184 -23.64 -26.41 6.27
C SER A 184 -24.58 -25.33 5.67
N PHE A 185 -24.27 -24.73 4.52
CA PHE A 185 -24.96 -23.52 4.05
C PHE A 185 -26.35 -23.80 3.44
N GLU A 186 -26.63 -25.02 2.96
CA GLU A 186 -27.97 -25.38 2.44
C GLU A 186 -29.10 -25.16 3.46
N SER A 187 -28.82 -25.38 4.75
CA SER A 187 -29.77 -25.14 5.84
C SER A 187 -30.14 -23.65 5.99
N SER A 188 -29.21 -22.75 5.66
CA SER A 188 -29.36 -21.29 5.80
C SER A 188 -30.21 -20.65 4.70
N LEU A 189 -30.41 -21.35 3.58
CA LEU A 189 -31.18 -20.86 2.43
C LEU A 189 -32.68 -21.20 2.52
N SER A 190 -33.09 -21.97 3.52
CA SER A 190 -34.46 -22.47 3.69
C SER A 190 -35.48 -21.35 3.97
N HIS A 191 -35.04 -20.20 4.50
CA HIS A 191 -35.90 -19.07 4.87
C HIS A 191 -36.07 -18.00 3.78
N ILE A 192 -35.34 -18.11 2.66
CA ILE A 192 -35.37 -17.08 1.61
C ILE A 192 -36.37 -17.50 0.53
N GLN A 193 -37.46 -16.74 0.40
CA GLN A 193 -38.50 -16.99 -0.60
C GLN A 193 -37.96 -16.82 -2.03
N TYR A 194 -38.32 -17.77 -2.90
CA TYR A 194 -38.02 -17.77 -4.33
C TYR A 194 -39.18 -17.12 -5.09
N GLU A 195 -39.00 -15.92 -5.61
CA GLU A 195 -39.93 -15.35 -6.59
C GLU A 195 -39.37 -15.49 -8.01
N HIS A 196 -40.03 -16.30 -8.84
CA HIS A 196 -39.70 -16.51 -10.26
C HIS A 196 -40.06 -15.33 -11.17
N LYS A 197 -40.12 -14.12 -10.64
CA LYS A 197 -40.70 -12.96 -11.33
C LYS A 197 -39.72 -12.26 -12.28
N TYR A 198 -38.44 -12.62 -12.22
CA TYR A 198 -37.37 -11.83 -12.82
C TYR A 198 -36.61 -12.56 -13.93
N SER A 199 -36.25 -11.81 -14.97
CA SER A 199 -35.34 -12.29 -16.02
C SER A 199 -33.96 -12.57 -15.44
N ILE A 200 -33.42 -13.75 -15.76
CA ILE A 200 -32.06 -14.20 -15.44
C ILE A 200 -31.28 -14.27 -16.75
N ASP A 201 -30.03 -13.82 -16.72
CA ASP A 201 -29.10 -13.96 -17.83
C ASP A 201 -28.74 -15.45 -18.00
N LYS A 202 -29.38 -16.11 -18.97
CA LYS A 202 -29.13 -17.53 -19.27
C LYS A 202 -27.75 -17.75 -19.90
N ASP A 203 -27.23 -16.76 -20.62
CA ASP A 203 -25.92 -16.85 -21.26
C ASP A 203 -24.82 -16.90 -20.20
N TRP A 204 -24.98 -16.11 -19.12
CA TRP A 204 -24.10 -16.19 -17.95
C TRP A 204 -24.13 -17.58 -17.28
N LEU A 205 -25.32 -18.16 -17.08
CA LEU A 205 -25.42 -19.49 -16.46
C LEU A 205 -24.78 -20.58 -17.33
N ASN A 206 -24.94 -20.50 -18.66
CA ASN A 206 -24.29 -21.39 -19.60
C ASN A 206 -22.76 -21.23 -19.57
N CYS A 207 -22.27 -19.99 -19.45
CA CYS A 207 -20.85 -19.70 -19.30
C CYS A 207 -20.25 -20.41 -18.08
N ILE A 208 -20.89 -20.27 -16.90
CA ILE A 208 -20.47 -20.95 -15.67
C ILE A 208 -20.42 -22.48 -15.89
N LYS A 209 -21.50 -23.05 -16.43
CA LYS A 209 -21.63 -24.49 -16.68
C LYS A 209 -20.56 -25.03 -17.63
N ASN A 210 -20.18 -24.26 -18.65
CA ASN A 210 -19.22 -24.70 -19.66
C ASN A 210 -17.77 -24.71 -19.15
N LYS A 211 -17.39 -23.75 -18.31
CA LYS A 211 -16.04 -23.68 -17.74
C LYS A 211 -15.87 -24.59 -16.51
N GLU A 212 -16.93 -24.89 -15.78
CA GLU A 212 -16.88 -25.70 -14.55
C GLU A 212 -17.56 -27.06 -14.76
N ASN A 213 -16.75 -28.10 -15.07
CA ASN A 213 -17.21 -29.47 -15.30
C ASN A 213 -17.53 -30.21 -13.98
N ASP A 214 -18.54 -29.73 -13.25
CA ASP A 214 -19.03 -30.38 -12.03
C ASP A 214 -20.56 -30.57 -12.08
N TRP A 215 -21.05 -31.67 -11.51
CA TRP A 215 -22.49 -32.02 -11.46
C TRP A 215 -23.32 -30.98 -10.68
N ILE A 216 -22.64 -30.17 -9.87
CA ILE A 216 -23.19 -29.08 -9.06
C ILE A 216 -23.70 -27.94 -9.95
N PHE A 217 -23.05 -27.68 -11.08
CA PHE A 217 -23.42 -26.66 -12.08
C PHE A 217 -24.57 -27.13 -12.99
N ASN A 218 -25.44 -28.01 -12.50
CA ASN A 218 -26.67 -28.33 -13.19
C ASN A 218 -27.60 -27.08 -13.25
N GLU A 219 -28.45 -27.05 -14.27
CA GLU A 219 -29.30 -25.89 -14.56
C GLU A 219 -30.22 -25.49 -13.40
N ASN A 220 -30.73 -26.46 -12.65
CA ASN A 220 -31.65 -26.21 -11.54
C ASN A 220 -30.96 -25.49 -10.38
N ASN A 221 -29.74 -25.90 -10.03
CA ASN A 221 -28.94 -25.26 -8.98
C ASN A 221 -28.52 -23.84 -9.40
N LEU A 222 -28.05 -23.69 -10.63
CA LEU A 222 -27.66 -22.39 -11.20
C LEU A 222 -28.81 -21.38 -11.16
N LEU A 223 -30.01 -21.81 -11.60
CA LEU A 223 -31.22 -20.99 -11.54
C LEU A 223 -31.59 -20.61 -10.10
N LYS A 224 -31.51 -21.55 -9.16
CA LYS A 224 -31.80 -21.31 -7.73
C LYS A 224 -30.91 -20.20 -7.16
N PHE A 225 -29.60 -20.27 -7.41
CA PHE A 225 -28.64 -19.26 -6.94
C PHE A 225 -28.80 -17.91 -7.62
N ALA A 226 -29.17 -17.89 -8.90
CA ALA A 226 -29.45 -16.66 -9.62
C ALA A 226 -30.69 -15.93 -9.08
N TYR A 227 -31.79 -16.65 -8.81
CA TYR A 227 -32.97 -16.07 -8.16
C TYR A 227 -32.67 -15.55 -6.76
N LEU A 228 -31.93 -16.33 -5.97
CA LEU A 228 -31.50 -15.94 -4.63
C LEU A 228 -30.70 -14.63 -4.66
N SER A 229 -29.70 -14.56 -5.54
CA SER A 229 -28.85 -13.37 -5.70
C SER A 229 -29.68 -12.13 -6.02
N LYS A 230 -30.64 -12.26 -6.93
CA LYS A 230 -31.52 -11.16 -7.32
C LYS A 230 -32.44 -10.70 -6.19
N ASN A 231 -33.00 -11.65 -5.41
CA ASN A 231 -33.85 -11.32 -4.27
C ASN A 231 -33.08 -10.62 -3.15
N ILE A 232 -31.83 -11.03 -2.90
CA ILE A 232 -30.95 -10.36 -1.93
C ILE A 232 -30.69 -8.91 -2.36
N ILE A 233 -30.35 -8.70 -3.64
CA ILE A 233 -30.06 -7.37 -4.19
C ILE A 233 -31.30 -6.46 -4.11
N LEU A 234 -32.48 -6.99 -4.44
CA LEU A 234 -33.74 -6.24 -4.36
C LEU A 234 -34.09 -5.82 -2.92
N LYS A 235 -33.77 -6.66 -1.93
CA LYS A 235 -33.99 -6.34 -0.52
C LYS A 235 -33.09 -5.21 -0.03
N GLU A 236 -31.86 -5.12 -0.52
CA GLU A 236 -30.96 -3.99 -0.23
C GLU A 236 -31.42 -2.68 -0.92
N GLY A 237 -32.30 -2.78 -1.93
CA GLY A 237 -32.99 -1.67 -2.57
C GLY A 237 -32.44 -1.32 -3.96
N ASP A 238 -33.31 -0.84 -4.85
CA ASP A 238 -32.96 -0.53 -6.25
C ASP A 238 -32.04 0.71 -6.41
N PHE A 239 -31.88 1.50 -5.35
CA PHE A 239 -31.11 2.74 -5.37
C PHE A 239 -29.66 2.50 -4.94
N PHE A 240 -28.83 2.12 -5.91
CA PHE A 240 -27.38 2.15 -5.74
C PHE A 240 -26.86 3.56 -5.99
N ASN A 241 -26.09 4.07 -5.03
CA ASN A 241 -25.20 5.22 -5.17
C ASN A 241 -23.82 4.81 -4.61
N ALA A 242 -22.78 5.61 -4.83
CA ALA A 242 -21.43 5.25 -4.40
C ALA A 242 -21.31 4.99 -2.89
N GLN A 243 -22.01 5.76 -2.06
CA GLN A 243 -22.02 5.54 -0.61
C GLN A 243 -22.67 4.21 -0.23
N HIS A 244 -23.74 3.81 -0.90
CA HIS A 244 -24.39 2.53 -0.68
C HIS A 244 -23.50 1.38 -1.13
N ILE A 245 -22.87 1.49 -2.31
CA ILE A 245 -21.87 0.51 -2.78
C ILE A 245 -20.75 0.35 -1.76
N TYR A 246 -20.23 1.46 -1.22
CA TYR A 246 -19.19 1.42 -0.20
C TYR A 246 -19.64 0.81 1.13
N LYS A 247 -20.89 1.03 1.56
CA LYS A 247 -21.47 0.36 2.74
C LYS A 247 -21.49 -1.17 2.55
N LEU A 248 -21.95 -1.63 1.39
CA LEU A 248 -21.94 -3.05 1.05
C LEU A 248 -20.51 -3.61 0.95
N TYR A 249 -19.57 -2.83 0.42
CA TYR A 249 -18.14 -3.19 0.33
C TYR A 249 -17.49 -3.39 1.71
N LYS A 250 -17.91 -2.59 2.71
CA LYS A 250 -17.56 -2.79 4.13
C LYS A 250 -18.20 -4.04 4.75
N GLY A 251 -19.16 -4.67 4.07
CA GLY A 251 -19.95 -5.78 4.62
C GLY A 251 -21.12 -5.33 5.50
N ILE A 252 -21.51 -4.05 5.45
CA ILE A 252 -22.68 -3.54 6.17
C ILE A 252 -23.92 -3.87 5.32
N VAL A 253 -24.59 -4.96 5.68
CA VAL A 253 -25.83 -5.46 5.06
C VAL A 253 -26.93 -5.61 6.12
N GLN A 254 -28.17 -5.89 5.71
CA GLN A 254 -29.29 -6.05 6.65
C GLN A 254 -29.04 -7.15 7.70
N GLU A 255 -29.45 -6.88 8.95
CA GLU A 255 -29.20 -7.75 10.11
C GLU A 255 -29.82 -9.16 10.00
N SER A 256 -30.86 -9.32 9.17
CA SER A 256 -31.59 -10.59 9.01
C SER A 256 -30.82 -11.70 8.28
N LEU A 257 -29.66 -11.39 7.69
CA LEU A 257 -28.83 -12.35 6.97
C LEU A 257 -27.88 -13.09 7.92
N ASN A 258 -27.59 -14.36 7.66
CA ASN A 258 -26.60 -15.14 8.40
C ASN A 258 -25.17 -14.73 8.02
N GLU A 259 -24.21 -14.91 8.93
CA GLU A 259 -22.82 -14.47 8.74
C GLU A 259 -22.14 -14.97 7.45
N PRO A 260 -22.23 -16.25 7.05
CA PRO A 260 -21.56 -16.66 5.82
C PRO A 260 -22.22 -16.05 4.57
N LEU A 261 -23.52 -15.71 4.57
CA LEU A 261 -24.13 -14.98 3.46
C LEU A 261 -23.69 -13.52 3.44
N LYS A 262 -23.52 -12.89 4.61
CA LYS A 262 -22.93 -11.55 4.69
C LYS A 262 -21.51 -11.55 4.12
N HIS A 263 -20.72 -12.58 4.42
CA HIS A 263 -19.39 -12.77 3.85
C HIS A 263 -19.43 -12.92 2.32
N ALA A 264 -20.28 -13.81 1.81
CA ALA A 264 -20.49 -14.00 0.37
C ALA A 264 -20.83 -12.69 -0.34
N ILE A 265 -21.77 -11.91 0.22
CA ILE A 265 -22.18 -10.61 -0.33
C ILE A 265 -21.02 -9.63 -0.28
N LYS A 266 -20.29 -9.53 0.85
CA LYS A 266 -19.13 -8.65 1.00
C LYS A 266 -18.09 -8.93 -0.10
N VAL A 267 -17.70 -10.19 -0.27
CA VAL A 267 -16.71 -10.60 -1.28
C VAL A 267 -17.24 -10.38 -2.70
N SER A 268 -18.51 -10.70 -2.95
CA SER A 268 -19.13 -10.49 -4.27
C SER A 268 -19.19 -9.02 -4.66
N VAL A 269 -19.50 -8.13 -3.71
CA VAL A 269 -19.51 -6.68 -3.94
C VAL A 269 -18.10 -6.17 -4.23
N ARG A 270 -17.09 -6.68 -3.53
CA ARG A 270 -15.67 -6.37 -3.77
C ARG A 270 -15.23 -6.76 -5.18
N TYR A 271 -15.52 -8.00 -5.59
CA TYR A 271 -15.20 -8.50 -6.94
C TYR A 271 -15.98 -7.73 -8.01
N CYS A 272 -17.28 -7.52 -7.79
CA CYS A 272 -18.12 -6.77 -8.72
C CYS A 272 -17.64 -5.33 -8.90
N LEU A 273 -17.21 -4.65 -7.83
CA LEU A 273 -16.66 -3.30 -7.92
C LEU A 273 -15.36 -3.29 -8.75
N ARG A 274 -14.45 -4.23 -8.51
CA ARG A 274 -13.20 -4.35 -9.27
C ARG A 274 -13.44 -4.64 -10.75
N ALA A 275 -14.29 -5.61 -11.07
CA ALA A 275 -14.66 -5.97 -12.45
C ALA A 275 -15.39 -4.81 -13.15
N SER A 276 -16.31 -4.13 -12.46
CA SER A 276 -17.01 -2.96 -13.03
C SER A 276 -16.06 -1.80 -13.29
N LEU A 277 -15.01 -1.61 -12.47
CA LEU A 277 -13.97 -0.62 -12.74
C LEU A 277 -13.14 -0.99 -13.97
N ASN A 278 -12.77 -2.27 -14.15
CA ASN A 278 -12.09 -2.73 -15.36
C ASN A 278 -12.94 -2.48 -16.61
N HIS A 279 -14.21 -2.88 -16.55
CA HIS A 279 -15.16 -2.68 -17.63
C HIS A 279 -15.30 -1.19 -18.01
N PHE A 280 -15.40 -0.32 -17.01
CA PHE A 280 -15.56 1.12 -17.20
C PHE A 280 -14.29 1.81 -17.74
N LEU A 281 -13.09 1.37 -17.31
CA LEU A 281 -11.84 2.03 -17.65
C LEU A 281 -11.17 1.51 -18.92
N ILE A 282 -11.35 0.22 -19.25
CA ILE A 282 -10.63 -0.44 -20.34
C ILE A 282 -11.57 -0.74 -21.51
N CYS A 283 -12.53 -1.65 -21.32
CA CYS A 283 -13.46 -2.12 -22.35
C CYS A 283 -14.56 -2.98 -21.73
N PRO A 284 -15.78 -3.00 -22.29
CA PRO A 284 -16.83 -3.90 -21.82
C PRO A 284 -16.44 -5.39 -21.88
N GLU A 285 -16.34 -6.02 -20.71
CA GLU A 285 -16.10 -7.47 -20.56
C GLU A 285 -17.30 -8.29 -21.06
N THR A 286 -17.02 -9.32 -21.87
CA THR A 286 -17.97 -10.40 -22.17
C THR A 286 -18.23 -11.25 -20.93
N ASN A 287 -19.29 -12.07 -20.95
CA ASN A 287 -19.56 -13.01 -19.85
C ASN A 287 -18.39 -13.98 -19.62
N GLU A 288 -17.69 -14.40 -20.66
CA GLU A 288 -16.53 -15.31 -20.52
C GLU A 288 -15.34 -14.63 -19.84
N GLU A 289 -15.03 -13.40 -20.24
CA GLU A 289 -13.96 -12.58 -19.65
C GLU A 289 -14.26 -12.22 -18.19
N LEU A 290 -15.52 -11.89 -17.89
CA LEU A 290 -15.96 -11.66 -16.51
C LEU A 290 -15.72 -12.90 -15.65
N GLN A 291 -16.05 -14.10 -16.15
CA GLN A 291 -15.79 -15.34 -15.40
C GLN A 291 -14.28 -15.57 -15.19
N ASP A 292 -13.43 -15.33 -16.19
CA ASP A 292 -11.98 -15.47 -16.05
C ASP A 292 -11.43 -14.48 -15.01
N SER A 293 -11.91 -13.23 -15.03
CA SER A 293 -11.54 -12.23 -14.03
C SER A 293 -11.97 -12.65 -12.62
N LEU A 294 -13.17 -13.25 -12.45
CA LEU A 294 -13.61 -13.76 -11.16
C LEU A 294 -12.76 -14.91 -10.64
N ILE A 295 -12.33 -15.82 -11.52
CA ILE A 295 -11.43 -16.93 -11.16
C ILE A 295 -10.09 -16.37 -10.69
N ASP A 296 -9.47 -15.48 -11.47
CA ASP A 296 -8.21 -14.83 -11.11
C ASP A 296 -8.31 -14.07 -9.79
N MET A 297 -9.38 -13.27 -9.60
CA MET A 297 -9.61 -12.54 -8.35
C MET A 297 -9.81 -13.43 -7.12
N ASN A 298 -10.25 -14.67 -7.31
CA ASN A 298 -10.42 -15.61 -6.21
C ASN A 298 -9.14 -16.37 -5.86
N GLU A 299 -8.19 -16.47 -6.78
CA GLU A 299 -6.95 -17.21 -6.59
C GLU A 299 -5.76 -16.29 -6.25
N ASN A 300 -5.65 -15.14 -6.93
CA ASN A 300 -4.43 -14.31 -6.93
C ASN A 300 -4.62 -12.91 -6.34
N TRP A 301 -5.84 -12.52 -5.96
CA TRP A 301 -6.13 -11.17 -5.47
C TRP A 301 -6.63 -11.13 -4.03
N PHE A 302 -6.15 -10.12 -3.29
CA PHE A 302 -6.84 -9.61 -2.13
C PHE A 302 -7.59 -8.32 -2.51
N ILE A 303 -8.90 -8.29 -2.26
CA ILE A 303 -9.74 -7.11 -2.55
C ILE A 303 -10.43 -6.71 -1.25
N GLY A 304 -10.14 -5.50 -0.75
CA GLY A 304 -10.62 -5.12 0.57
C GLY A 304 -10.38 -3.67 0.97
N LEU A 305 -10.28 -3.46 2.28
CA LEU A 305 -10.00 -2.18 2.92
C LEU A 305 -8.62 -2.25 3.60
N GLU A 306 -7.98 -1.10 3.79
CA GLU A 306 -6.70 -1.03 4.51
C GLU A 306 -6.79 -1.52 5.96
N ASN A 307 -7.98 -1.41 6.57
CA ASN A 307 -8.23 -1.84 7.95
C ASN A 307 -8.67 -3.31 8.08
N ASP A 308 -8.75 -4.06 6.97
CA ASP A 308 -9.10 -5.48 7.02
C ASP A 308 -7.96 -6.26 7.68
N LYS A 309 -8.27 -7.10 8.66
CA LYS A 309 -7.27 -7.90 9.38
C LYS A 309 -6.58 -8.91 8.46
N GLU A 310 -7.31 -9.41 7.46
CA GLU A 310 -6.80 -10.37 6.48
C GLU A 310 -5.67 -9.76 5.62
N LEU A 311 -5.59 -8.43 5.48
CA LEU A 311 -4.58 -7.76 4.65
C LEU A 311 -3.16 -8.07 5.11
N ILE A 312 -2.92 -8.03 6.43
CA ILE A 312 -1.58 -8.30 7.00
C ILE A 312 -1.14 -9.71 6.64
N GLU A 313 -2.03 -10.70 6.82
CA GLU A 313 -1.76 -12.09 6.48
C GLU A 313 -1.49 -12.27 4.97
N MET A 314 -2.19 -11.54 4.10
CA MET A 314 -1.98 -11.62 2.66
C MET A 314 -0.65 -10.99 2.22
N ILE A 315 -0.23 -9.88 2.85
CA ILE A 315 1.08 -9.25 2.59
C ILE A 315 2.21 -10.20 3.06
N GLU A 316 2.08 -10.82 4.23
CA GLU A 316 3.03 -11.80 4.74
C GLU A 316 3.14 -13.04 3.83
N LYS A 317 2.02 -13.48 3.25
CA LYS A 317 1.97 -14.55 2.25
C LYS A 317 2.48 -14.13 0.87
N ARG A 318 2.84 -12.85 0.67
CA ARG A 318 3.31 -12.27 -0.60
C ARG A 318 2.35 -12.52 -1.76
N ILE A 319 1.07 -12.25 -1.53
CA ILE A 319 0.08 -12.32 -2.60
C ILE A 319 0.47 -11.37 -3.75
N GLU A 320 0.19 -11.76 -4.98
CA GLU A 320 0.64 -10.99 -6.14
C GLU A 320 -0.10 -9.65 -6.27
N ASN A 321 -1.42 -9.65 -6.07
CA ASN A 321 -2.25 -8.48 -6.35
C ASN A 321 -3.15 -8.10 -5.16
N ILE A 322 -3.16 -6.81 -4.82
CA ILE A 322 -3.97 -6.24 -3.74
C ILE A 322 -4.70 -5.01 -4.27
N PHE A 323 -6.03 -5.00 -4.13
CA PHE A 323 -6.88 -3.83 -4.39
C PHE A 323 -7.51 -3.35 -3.10
N LEU A 324 -7.29 -2.09 -2.76
CA LEU A 324 -7.87 -1.46 -1.58
C LEU A 324 -8.75 -0.29 -2.00
N LEU A 325 -9.93 -0.18 -1.39
CA LEU A 325 -10.83 0.94 -1.56
C LEU A 325 -10.82 1.79 -0.29
N GLN A 326 -10.63 3.09 -0.45
CA GLN A 326 -10.65 4.05 0.64
C GLN A 326 -11.73 5.12 0.38
N TYR A 327 -12.35 5.58 1.46
CA TYR A 327 -13.24 6.73 1.45
C TYR A 327 -12.82 7.68 2.56
N THR A 328 -12.52 8.92 2.19
CA THR A 328 -12.17 9.98 3.12
C THR A 328 -13.41 10.83 3.39
N GLU A 329 -13.91 10.83 4.63
CA GLU A 329 -15.14 11.56 5.00
C GLU A 329 -14.98 13.08 4.89
N GLU A 330 -13.80 13.61 5.19
CA GLU A 330 -13.48 15.05 5.18
C GLU A 330 -13.61 15.65 3.77
N THR A 331 -12.99 15.00 2.79
CA THR A 331 -12.99 15.44 1.38
C THR A 331 -14.13 14.83 0.58
N LYS A 332 -14.88 13.88 1.17
CA LYS A 332 -15.92 13.06 0.52
C LYS A 332 -15.41 12.43 -0.77
N THR A 333 -14.18 11.92 -0.75
CA THR A 333 -13.55 11.31 -1.92
C THR A 333 -13.39 9.81 -1.76
N PHE A 334 -13.63 9.09 -2.85
CA PHE A 334 -13.23 7.71 -3.02
C PHE A 334 -11.89 7.64 -3.74
N CYS A 335 -10.99 6.83 -3.19
CA CYS A 335 -9.69 6.51 -3.77
C CYS A 335 -9.50 5.00 -3.78
N SER A 336 -8.82 4.46 -4.78
CA SER A 336 -8.30 3.10 -4.73
C SER A 336 -6.79 3.09 -4.71
N ARG A 337 -6.26 2.04 -4.11
CA ARG A 337 -4.84 1.73 -4.08
C ARG A 337 -4.66 0.33 -4.63
N ASN A 338 -3.90 0.22 -5.72
CA ASN A 338 -3.55 -1.05 -6.34
C ASN A 338 -2.10 -1.34 -6.02
N LEU A 339 -1.85 -2.44 -5.29
CA LEU A 339 -0.51 -2.95 -5.07
C LEU A 339 -0.33 -4.21 -5.92
N THR A 340 0.70 -4.21 -6.76
CA THR A 340 1.08 -5.38 -7.56
C THR A 340 2.53 -5.73 -7.28
N ARG A 341 2.75 -6.96 -6.84
CA ARG A 341 4.08 -7.52 -6.57
C ARG A 341 4.87 -7.60 -7.86
N ARG A 342 6.09 -7.07 -7.85
CA ARG A 342 7.01 -7.12 -8.98
C ARG A 342 8.41 -7.44 -8.48
N GLU A 343 9.13 -8.23 -9.24
CA GLU A 343 10.51 -8.63 -8.93
C GLU A 343 11.54 -7.56 -9.32
N ASP A 344 11.11 -6.55 -10.07
CA ASP A 344 12.02 -5.72 -10.85
C ASP A 344 11.79 -4.21 -10.70
N GLU A 345 11.19 -3.78 -9.59
CA GLU A 345 11.05 -2.37 -9.23
C GLU A 345 12.43 -1.72 -9.05
N GLU A 346 12.66 -0.64 -9.79
CA GLU A 346 13.97 0.01 -9.85
C GLU A 346 14.15 1.01 -8.71
N PHE A 347 15.22 0.85 -7.94
CA PHE A 347 15.64 1.75 -6.88
C PHE A 347 16.97 2.42 -7.26
N PHE A 348 17.00 3.74 -7.11
CA PHE A 348 18.21 4.54 -7.19
C PHE A 348 18.86 4.65 -5.82
N ILE A 349 20.17 4.46 -5.78
CA ILE A 349 20.97 4.49 -4.56
C ILE A 349 21.90 5.70 -4.61
N ALA A 350 21.93 6.46 -3.52
CA ALA A 350 22.92 7.51 -3.27
C ALA A 350 23.62 7.32 -1.93
N ALA A 351 24.91 7.63 -1.86
CA ALA A 351 25.62 7.85 -0.60
C ALA A 351 25.35 9.27 -0.13
N LEU A 352 25.13 9.43 1.16
CA LEU A 352 24.93 10.73 1.80
C LEU A 352 26.25 11.21 2.42
N GLU A 353 26.46 12.52 2.41
CA GLU A 353 27.58 13.16 3.10
C GLU A 353 27.29 13.19 4.61
N GLU A 354 27.88 12.25 5.33
CA GLU A 354 27.59 12.00 6.75
C GLU A 354 27.72 13.27 7.61
N GLU A 355 28.74 14.09 7.38
CA GLU A 355 28.99 15.29 8.18
C GLU A 355 27.93 16.37 7.95
N SER A 356 27.40 16.47 6.73
CA SER A 356 26.29 17.39 6.44
C SER A 356 25.01 16.92 7.14
N VAL A 357 24.71 15.62 7.10
CA VAL A 357 23.56 15.04 7.81
C VAL A 357 23.69 15.26 9.32
N LYS A 358 24.84 14.87 9.91
CA LYS A 358 25.11 15.02 11.35
C LYS A 358 25.02 16.48 11.78
N SER A 359 25.52 17.41 10.96
CA SER A 359 25.41 18.86 11.21
C SER A 359 23.95 19.31 11.27
N GLN A 360 23.11 18.84 10.34
CA GLN A 360 21.69 19.17 10.33
C GLN A 360 20.96 18.59 11.55
N TRP A 361 21.23 17.35 11.93
CA TRP A 361 20.65 16.74 13.14
C TRP A 361 21.12 17.40 14.43
N ALA A 362 22.39 17.83 14.50
CA ALA A 362 22.92 18.58 15.63
C ALA A 362 22.26 19.96 15.75
N ASN A 363 22.08 20.66 14.62
CA ASN A 363 21.36 21.93 14.57
C ASN A 363 19.90 21.75 15.01
N LEU A 364 19.23 20.71 14.49
CA LEU A 364 17.86 20.35 14.87
C LEU A 364 17.75 20.12 16.39
N SER A 365 18.68 19.38 16.97
CA SER A 365 18.76 19.11 18.41
C SER A 365 18.97 20.39 19.23
N LEU A 366 19.87 21.28 18.77
CA LEU A 366 20.13 22.56 19.41
C LEU A 366 18.86 23.41 19.45
N GLU A 367 18.21 23.54 18.31
CA GLU A 367 17.07 24.44 18.13
C GLU A 367 15.80 23.89 18.82
N LEU A 368 15.60 22.56 18.89
CA LEU A 368 14.50 21.94 19.66
C LEU A 368 14.74 22.00 21.17
N PHE A 369 15.90 21.51 21.65
CA PHE A 369 16.10 21.30 23.08
C PHE A 369 16.62 22.52 23.82
N TYR A 370 17.39 23.39 23.16
CA TYR A 370 18.07 24.50 23.82
C TYR A 370 17.46 25.85 23.48
N MET A 371 17.10 26.06 22.21
CA MET A 371 16.41 27.30 21.81
C MET A 371 14.91 27.23 22.02
N THR A 372 14.37 26.03 22.29
CA THR A 372 12.95 25.77 22.50
C THR A 372 12.09 26.41 21.41
N ASN A 373 12.54 26.31 20.15
CA ASN A 373 11.80 26.86 19.02
C ASN A 373 10.50 26.06 18.85
N ASP A 374 9.37 26.74 18.98
CA ASP A 374 8.00 26.22 18.91
C ASP A 374 7.31 26.54 17.58
N ASP A 375 8.03 27.03 16.58
CA ASP A 375 7.50 27.28 15.24
C ASP A 375 7.17 25.97 14.49
N ASP A 376 5.91 25.80 14.14
CA ASP A 376 5.38 24.62 13.44
C ASP A 376 5.83 24.55 11.96
N GLU A 377 6.17 25.68 11.30
CA GLU A 377 6.65 25.69 9.89
C GLU A 377 8.16 25.51 9.74
N ARG A 378 8.88 25.35 10.86
CA ARG A 378 10.33 25.21 10.95
C ARG A 378 10.93 24.10 10.08
N TYR A 379 10.16 23.05 9.80
CA TYR A 379 10.58 21.90 8.99
C TYR A 379 10.45 22.11 7.48
N SER A 380 9.85 23.21 7.01
CA SER A 380 9.48 23.41 5.60
C SER A 380 10.29 24.49 4.90
N ILE A 381 11.62 24.51 5.11
CA ILE A 381 12.50 25.52 4.50
C ILE A 381 12.87 25.07 3.08
N GLN A 382 12.33 25.76 2.07
CA GLN A 382 12.54 25.44 0.64
C GLN A 382 13.83 26.05 0.05
N ALA A 383 14.64 26.73 0.87
CA ALA A 383 15.66 27.64 0.38
C ALA A 383 16.90 26.98 -0.25
N GLU A 384 17.06 25.65 -0.19
CA GLU A 384 18.17 24.93 -0.84
C GLU A 384 17.89 23.40 -0.93
N PRO A 385 17.29 22.90 -2.02
CA PRO A 385 17.00 21.47 -2.18
C PRO A 385 18.24 20.56 -2.21
N SER A 386 19.43 21.13 -2.45
CA SER A 386 20.67 20.36 -2.55
C SER A 386 21.14 19.75 -1.22
N ILE A 387 20.63 20.27 -0.09
CA ILE A 387 20.99 19.85 1.26
C ILE A 387 20.04 18.75 1.79
N LEU A 388 18.90 18.53 1.12
CA LEU A 388 17.86 17.56 1.50
C LEU A 388 17.43 17.72 2.96
N ARG A 389 17.16 18.97 3.39
CA ARG A 389 16.93 19.27 4.80
C ARG A 389 15.69 18.58 5.32
N ASN A 390 14.60 18.57 4.55
CA ASN A 390 13.32 18.04 5.03
C ASN A 390 13.40 16.52 5.15
N LEU A 391 13.94 15.84 4.12
CA LEU A 391 14.21 14.40 4.15
C LEU A 391 15.18 14.01 5.28
N THR A 392 16.24 14.79 5.46
CA THR A 392 17.23 14.56 6.53
C THR A 392 16.60 14.69 7.90
N VAL A 393 15.80 15.74 8.13
CA VAL A 393 15.12 15.95 9.42
C VAL A 393 14.11 14.84 9.68
N GLN A 394 13.31 14.45 8.68
CA GLN A 394 12.37 13.34 8.82
C GLN A 394 13.08 12.02 9.19
N ALA A 395 14.24 11.75 8.58
CA ALA A 395 15.03 10.55 8.85
C ALA A 395 15.68 10.50 10.24
N ALA A 396 15.72 11.61 10.98
CA ALA A 396 16.28 11.63 12.33
C ALA A 396 15.51 10.68 13.26
N ASN A 397 16.18 10.14 14.28
CA ASN A 397 15.50 9.28 15.24
C ASN A 397 14.42 10.08 16.00
N PRO A 398 13.25 9.47 16.29
CA PRO A 398 12.34 10.03 17.27
C PRO A 398 13.11 10.34 18.55
N PRO A 399 12.83 11.49 19.19
CA PRO A 399 11.75 12.44 18.91
C PRO A 399 12.12 13.59 17.97
N LEU A 400 13.35 13.61 17.44
CA LEU A 400 13.83 14.71 16.60
C LEU A 400 13.21 14.66 15.21
N GLY A 401 13.16 13.46 14.64
CA GLY A 401 12.52 13.19 13.36
C GLY A 401 11.26 12.36 13.53
N TYR A 402 10.64 12.07 12.40
CA TYR A 402 9.37 11.37 12.30
C TYR A 402 9.42 10.36 11.12
N PRO A 403 10.35 9.39 11.15
CA PRO A 403 10.36 8.34 10.13
C PRO A 403 9.10 7.48 10.27
N LEU A 404 8.47 7.16 9.14
CA LEU A 404 7.25 6.36 9.12
C LEU A 404 7.50 4.93 9.58
N PHE A 405 8.65 4.38 9.20
CA PHE A 405 9.06 3.02 9.52
C PHE A 405 10.50 3.02 10.02
N ILE A 406 10.79 2.20 11.04
CA ILE A 406 12.15 1.92 11.51
C ILE A 406 12.27 0.41 11.65
N SER A 407 13.22 -0.19 10.94
CA SER A 407 13.49 -1.62 11.02
C SER A 407 14.18 -1.98 12.34
N GLN A 408 14.02 -3.23 12.75
CA GLN A 408 15.03 -3.84 13.62
C GLN A 408 16.38 -3.88 12.90
N MET A 409 17.47 -3.97 13.66
CA MET A 409 18.82 -4.12 13.12
C MET A 409 18.87 -5.30 12.16
N GLN A 410 19.31 -5.05 10.93
CA GLN A 410 19.46 -6.10 9.91
C GLN A 410 20.93 -6.46 9.76
N ASN A 411 21.21 -7.76 9.69
CA ASN A 411 22.57 -8.26 9.54
C ASN A 411 22.86 -8.51 8.06
N ILE A 412 23.90 -7.87 7.56
CA ILE A 412 24.47 -8.15 6.24
C ILE A 412 25.82 -8.81 6.45
N TYR A 413 26.02 -9.97 5.82
CA TYR A 413 27.28 -10.68 5.85
C TYR A 413 28.04 -10.39 4.56
N SER A 414 29.27 -9.93 4.68
CA SER A 414 30.21 -9.83 3.56
C SER A 414 31.10 -11.06 3.58
N ILE A 415 31.07 -11.86 2.52
CA ILE A 415 31.94 -13.05 2.36
C ILE A 415 33.40 -12.63 2.17
#